data_AF-A0A931CE82-F1
#
_entry.id   AF-A0A931CE82-F1
#
_cell.length_a   1.000
_cell.length_b   1.000
_cell.length_c   1.000
_cell.angle_alpha   90.00
_cell.angle_beta   90.00
_cell.angle_gamma   90.00
#
_symmetry.space_group_name_H-M   'P 1'
#
loop_
_entity.id
_entity.type
_entity.pdbx_description
1 polymer ?
#
loop_
_entity_poly.entity_id
_entity_poly.type
_entity_poly.pdbx_seq_one_letter_code
_entity_poly.pdbx_strand_id
1 'polypeptide(L)'
;MMRADPQVLGMVADGLRRTGQSLDEVGADRPAAPSAGEDTELIATVLAHLFDGAGNLVTGMLEAADRVDLARTRYTVQDQSGADSLQELF
;
A
#
# COMPACT_ATOMS: atom_id res chain seq x y z
N MET A 1 -10.45 -19.13 16.81
CA MET A 1 -10.14 -17.75 16.40
C MET A 1 -8.92 -17.81 15.49
N MET A 2 -9.02 -17.37 14.24
CA MET A 2 -7.90 -17.40 13.29
C MET A 2 -6.94 -16.25 13.65
N ARG A 3 -5.70 -16.56 14.02
CA ARG A 3 -4.66 -15.58 14.38
C ARG A 3 -3.77 -15.37 13.16
N ALA A 4 -3.62 -14.12 12.72
CA ALA A 4 -2.73 -13.78 11.62
C ALA A 4 -1.29 -13.71 12.14
N ASP A 5 -0.36 -14.33 11.40
CA ASP A 5 1.06 -14.34 11.72
C ASP A 5 1.66 -12.93 11.52
N PRO A 6 2.27 -12.31 12.55
CA PRO A 6 2.93 -11.02 12.43
C PRO A 6 3.98 -10.94 11.31
N GLN A 7 4.70 -12.04 11.02
CA GLN A 7 5.68 -12.08 9.95
C GLN A 7 4.99 -11.99 8.58
N VAL A 8 3.88 -12.71 8.40
CA VAL A 8 3.08 -12.65 7.16
C VAL A 8 2.50 -11.25 6.97
N LEU A 9 1.98 -10.65 8.03
CA LEU A 9 1.48 -9.27 7.97
C LEU A 9 2.59 -8.28 7.60
N GLY A 10 3.80 -8.45 8.14
CA GLY A 10 4.96 -7.64 7.75
C GLY A 10 5.29 -7.75 6.25
N MET A 11 5.35 -8.97 5.72
CA MET A 11 5.59 -9.19 4.30
C MET A 11 4.51 -8.56 3.41
N VAL A 12 3.25 -8.62 3.82
CA VAL A 12 2.13 -7.98 3.10
C VAL A 12 2.26 -6.46 3.11
N ALA A 13 2.53 -5.86 4.28
CA ALA A 13 2.72 -4.41 4.39
C ALA A 13 3.89 -3.92 3.52
N ASP A 14 5.02 -4.64 3.53
CA ASP A 14 6.19 -4.29 2.71
C ASP A 14 5.94 -4.48 1.22
N GLY A 15 5.13 -5.49 0.84
CA GLY A 15 4.70 -5.68 -0.55
C GLY A 15 3.82 -4.53 -1.04
N LEU A 16 2.87 -4.10 -0.21
CA LEU A 16 1.99 -2.97 -0.51
C LEU A 16 2.77 -1.66 -0.63
N ARG A 17 3.71 -1.37 0.29
CA ARG A 17 4.58 -0.18 0.20
C ARG A 17 5.41 -0.17 -1.06
N ARG A 18 6.11 -1.26 -1.36
CA ARG A 18 6.97 -1.34 -2.56
C ARG A 18 6.17 -1.18 -3.85
N THR A 19 4.98 -1.79 -3.91
CA THR A 19 4.09 -1.65 -5.07
C THR A 19 3.59 -0.21 -5.21
N GLY A 20 3.16 0.42 -4.11
CA GLY A 20 2.75 1.83 -4.11
C GLY A 20 3.87 2.77 -4.54
N GLN A 21 5.08 2.57 -4.02
CA GLN A 21 6.28 3.34 -4.40
C GLN A 21 6.63 3.14 -5.88
N SER A 22 6.61 1.90 -6.37
CA SER A 22 6.92 1.62 -7.78
C SER A 22 5.89 2.28 -8.72
N LEU A 23 4.61 2.30 -8.33
CA LEU A 23 3.57 2.95 -9.10
C LEU A 23 3.69 4.49 -9.05
N ASP A 24 4.10 5.04 -7.90
CA ASP A 24 4.38 6.48 -7.75
C ASP A 24 5.57 6.91 -8.61
N GLU A 25 6.65 6.13 -8.64
CA GLU A 25 7.81 6.36 -9.51
C GLU A 25 7.43 6.36 -11.00
N VAL A 26 6.57 5.43 -11.43
CA VAL A 26 6.01 5.42 -12.79
C VAL A 26 5.14 6.65 -13.05
N GLY A 27 4.35 7.07 -12.05
CA GLY A 27 3.54 8.29 -12.14
C GLY A 27 4.36 9.57 -12.20
N ALA A 28 5.54 9.61 -11.58
CA ALA A 28 6.46 10.74 -11.60
C ALA A 28 7.07 10.97 -12.99
N ASP A 29 7.27 9.91 -13.78
CA ASP A 29 7.73 9.99 -15.17
C ASP A 29 6.57 10.19 -16.16
N ARG A 30 5.64 11.10 -15.81
CA ARG A 30 4.42 11.33 -16.60
C ARG A 30 4.78 11.88 -17.99
N PRO A 31 4.56 11.13 -19.08
CA PRO A 31 4.81 11.63 -20.41
C PRO A 31 3.86 12.80 -20.73
N ALA A 32 4.34 13.75 -21.50
CA ALA A 32 3.48 14.77 -22.10
C ALA A 32 2.46 14.09 -23.04
N ALA A 33 1.29 14.71 -23.21
CA ALA A 33 0.33 14.23 -24.19
C ALA A 33 1.00 14.20 -25.58
N PRO A 34 0.91 13.07 -26.31
CA PRO A 34 1.49 12.99 -27.65
C PRO A 34 0.76 13.96 -28.57
N SER A 35 1.51 14.60 -29.48
CA SER A 35 0.91 15.44 -30.50
C SER A 35 0.15 14.55 -31.49
N ALA A 36 -1.18 14.58 -31.42
CA ALA A 36 -2.07 13.77 -32.25
C ALA A 36 -3.00 14.64 -33.13
N GLY A 37 -2.64 15.90 -33.35
CA GLY A 37 -3.50 16.84 -34.08
C GLY A 37 -4.78 17.12 -33.31
N GLU A 38 -5.93 16.97 -33.97
CA GLU A 38 -7.25 17.21 -33.39
C GLU A 38 -7.56 16.31 -32.18
N ASP A 39 -6.95 15.12 -32.12
CA ASP A 39 -7.16 14.16 -31.01
C ASP A 39 -6.29 14.45 -29.78
N THR A 40 -5.41 15.46 -29.83
CA THR A 40 -4.47 15.76 -28.74
C THR A 40 -5.19 16.00 -27.41
N GLU A 41 -6.31 16.73 -27.41
CA GLU A 41 -7.09 17.01 -26.20
C GLU A 41 -7.75 15.75 -25.64
N LEU A 42 -8.26 14.87 -26.51
CA LEU A 42 -8.87 13.61 -26.12
C LEU A 42 -7.83 12.71 -25.43
N ILE A 43 -6.66 12.55 -26.04
CA ILE A 43 -5.58 11.73 -25.49
C ILE A 43 -5.06 12.33 -24.17
N ALA A 44 -4.90 13.66 -24.11
CA ALA A 44 -4.49 14.34 -22.88
C ALA A 44 -5.48 14.08 -21.73
N THR A 45 -6.79 14.07 -22.02
CA THR A 45 -7.84 13.80 -21.03
C THR A 45 -7.80 12.35 -20.54
N VAL A 46 -7.63 11.38 -21.44
CA VAL A 46 -7.49 9.96 -21.07
C VAL A 46 -6.27 9.74 -20.20
N LEU A 47 -5.13 10.33 -20.57
CA LEU A 47 -3.91 10.27 -19.77
C LEU A 47 -4.11 10.90 -18.40
N ALA A 48 -4.75 12.08 -18.31
CA ALA A 48 -5.05 12.72 -17.03
C ALA A 48 -5.85 11.79 -16.10
N HIS A 49 -6.94 11.18 -16.60
CA HIS A 49 -7.72 10.22 -15.81
C HIS A 49 -6.93 8.98 -15.38
N LEU A 50 -6.05 8.48 -16.25
CA LEU A 50 -5.17 7.36 -15.91
C LEU A 50 -4.24 7.73 -14.75
N PHE A 51 -3.59 8.90 -14.81
CA PHE A 51 -2.66 9.34 -13.77
C PHE A 51 -3.36 9.69 -12.45
N ASP A 52 -4.54 10.28 -12.51
CA ASP A 52 -5.37 10.52 -11.30
C ASP A 52 -5.78 9.18 -10.65
N GLY A 53 -6.19 8.20 -11.46
CA GLY A 53 -6.50 6.86 -10.99
C GLY A 53 -5.29 6.16 -10.36
N ALA A 54 -4.13 6.25 -11.00
CA ALA A 54 -2.88 5.71 -10.47
C ALA A 54 -2.47 6.36 -9.14
N GLY A 55 -2.60 7.68 -9.00
CA GLY A 55 -2.31 8.38 -7.74
C GLY A 55 -3.22 7.96 -6.59
N ASN A 56 -4.51 7.72 -6.88
CA ASN A 56 -5.44 7.17 -5.89
C ASN A 56 -5.07 5.74 -5.47
N LEU A 57 -4.59 4.92 -6.41
CA LEU A 57 -4.10 3.56 -6.11
C LEU A 57 -2.84 3.59 -5.24
N VAL A 58 -1.87 4.46 -5.54
CA VAL A 58 -0.69 4.68 -4.69
C VAL A 58 -1.11 4.99 -3.26
N THR A 59 -1.99 5.98 -3.10
CA THR A 59 -2.50 6.40 -1.79
C THR A 59 -3.17 5.23 -1.05
N GLY A 60 -4.03 4.47 -1.73
CA GLY A 60 -4.71 3.31 -1.15
C GLY A 60 -3.76 2.18 -0.75
N MET A 61 -2.71 1.93 -1.53
CA MET A 61 -1.71 0.91 -1.20
C MET A 61 -0.89 1.28 0.03
N LEU A 62 -0.46 2.54 0.14
CA LEU A 62 0.29 3.02 1.30
C LEU A 62 -0.58 2.98 2.57
N GLU A 63 -1.84 3.43 2.47
CA GLU A 63 -2.77 3.34 3.60
C GLU A 63 -3.04 1.88 4.01
N ALA A 64 -3.23 0.98 3.04
CA ALA A 64 -3.40 -0.44 3.32
C ALA A 64 -2.17 -1.03 4.01
N ALA A 65 -0.96 -0.66 3.58
CA ALA A 65 0.27 -1.11 4.23
C ALA A 65 0.34 -0.66 5.69
N ASP A 66 0.00 0.59 5.98
CA ASP A 66 0.02 1.12 7.34
C ASP A 66 -1.03 0.46 8.23
N ARG A 67 -2.22 0.18 7.71
CA ARG A 67 -3.25 -0.58 8.44
C ARG A 67 -2.81 -2.02 8.74
N VAL A 68 -2.12 -2.68 7.80
CA VAL A 68 -1.58 -4.03 8.01
C VAL A 68 -0.46 -4.01 9.05
N ASP A 69 0.42 -3.02 9.03
CA ASP A 69 1.52 -2.88 9.99
C ASP A 69 1.01 -2.54 11.41
N LEU A 70 -0.06 -1.74 11.49
CA LEU A 70 -0.76 -1.51 12.75
C LEU A 70 -1.37 -2.81 13.30
N ALA A 71 -1.99 -3.63 12.44
CA ALA A 71 -2.52 -4.93 12.84
C ALA A 71 -1.40 -5.86 13.32
N ARG A 72 -0.26 -5.92 12.62
CA ARG A 72 0.93 -6.67 13.02
C ARG A 72 1.41 -6.28 14.42
N THR A 73 1.49 -4.97 14.67
CA THR A 73 1.90 -4.42 15.98
C THR A 73 0.95 -4.88 17.08
N ARG A 74 -0.36 -4.81 16.85
CA ARG A 74 -1.37 -5.27 17.81
C ARG A 74 -1.26 -6.76 18.13
N TYR A 75 -1.06 -7.61 17.11
CA TYR A 75 -0.85 -9.04 17.34
C TYR A 75 0.42 -9.30 18.14
N THR A 76 1.53 -8.62 17.81
CA THR A 76 2.79 -8.76 18.53
C THR A 76 2.65 -8.39 20.02
N VAL A 77 1.96 -7.29 20.32
CA VAL A 77 1.72 -6.86 21.70
C VAL A 77 0.80 -7.83 22.46
N GLN A 78 -0.26 -8.32 21.81
CA GLN A 78 -1.13 -9.34 22.41
C GLN A 78 -0.36 -10.61 22.76
N ASP A 79 0.53 -11.05 21.86
CA ASP A 79 1.33 -12.24 22.04
C ASP A 79 2.31 -12.12 23.20
N GLN A 80 2.95 -10.95 23.34
CA GLN A 80 3.80 -10.63 24.48
C GLN A 80 3.02 -10.63 25.79
N SER A 81 1.88 -9.93 25.84
CA SER A 81 1.06 -9.87 27.06
C SER A 81 0.56 -11.25 27.51
N GLY A 82 0.25 -12.14 26.55
CA GLY A 82 -0.12 -13.52 26.85
C GLY A 82 1.06 -14.36 27.35
N ALA A 83 2.26 -14.15 26.80
CA ALA A 83 3.47 -14.82 27.26
C ALA A 83 3.86 -14.38 28.69
N ASP A 84 3.79 -13.09 28.98
CA ASP A 84 4.09 -12.54 30.31
C ASP A 84 3.09 -13.09 31.36
N SER A 85 1.80 -13.14 31.02
CA SER A 85 0.76 -13.70 31.89
C SER A 85 0.99 -15.19 32.19
N LEU A 86 1.52 -15.96 31.23
CA LEU A 86 1.88 -17.37 31.44
C LEU A 86 3.12 -17.52 32.33
N GLN A 87 4.09 -16.61 32.24
CA GLN A 87 5.26 -16.61 33.11
C GLN A 87 4.93 -16.27 34.56
N GLU A 88 3.94 -15.42 34.83
CA GLU A 88 3.50 -15.11 36.20
C GLU A 88 2.75 -16.26 36.89
N LEU A 89 2.29 -17.26 36.12
CA LEU A 89 1.51 -18.41 36.62
C LEU A 89 2.37 -19.61 37.06
N PHE A 90 3.68 -19.60 36.77
CA PHE A 90 4.62 -20.69 37.09
C PHE A 90 5.84 -20.18 37.86
#